data_AF-A0A2E1P7Q2-F1
#
_entry.id   AF-A0A2E1P7Q2-F1
#
_cell.length_a   1.000
_cell.length_b   1.000
_cell.length_c   1.000
_cell.angle_alpha   90.00
_cell.angle_beta   90.00
_cell.angle_gamma   90.00
#
_symmetry.space_group_name_H-M   'P 1'
#
loop_
_entity.id
_entity.type
_entity.pdbx_description
1 polymer ?
#
loop_
_entity_poly.entity_id
_entity_poly.type
_entity_poly.pdbx_seq_one_letter_code
_entity_poly.pdbx_strand_id
1 'polypeptide(L)'
;MRCLLIPFFILILFSCKGKKPNTQPINLEKKNKVEITSPESADQVIHLTPEFIEENEINLWADFKKLMDAMEDISQLNPEGIMTYLIELYKISIALVKNPFPQKFNKLPIYSRVKVVQTQIIKCHYYASNNQNQKLNQALDQLYSEYNILISRMISMAEENKMPLDTLGIDLPFFQDSKMNPALSKK
;
A
#
# COMPACT_ATOMS: atom_id res chain seq x y z
N MET A 1 15.57 66.87 -15.37
CA MET A 1 14.86 66.99 -14.08
C MET A 1 15.52 66.08 -13.06
N ARG A 2 16.09 66.70 -12.02
CA ARG A 2 16.03 66.31 -10.60
C ARG A 2 16.54 64.91 -10.20
N CYS A 3 17.78 64.91 -9.68
CA CYS A 3 18.28 63.95 -8.70
C CYS A 3 17.32 63.84 -7.51
N LEU A 4 17.00 62.62 -7.09
CA LEU A 4 16.37 62.36 -5.80
C LEU A 4 17.05 61.16 -5.12
N LEU A 5 18.05 61.51 -4.33
CA LEU A 5 18.36 61.05 -2.97
C LEU A 5 17.88 59.64 -2.56
N ILE A 6 18.86 58.75 -2.40
CA ILE A 6 18.81 57.57 -1.52
C ILE A 6 18.87 58.07 -0.05
N PRO A 7 18.12 57.44 0.87
CA PRO A 7 18.76 56.79 2.02
C PRO A 7 18.20 55.38 2.25
N PHE A 8 19.05 54.36 2.24
CA PHE A 8 19.56 53.71 3.46
C PHE A 8 18.45 53.04 4.29
N PHE A 9 18.08 51.82 3.92
CA PHE A 9 17.46 50.89 4.87
C PHE A 9 18.48 49.82 5.26
N ILE A 10 18.76 49.84 6.54
CA ILE A 10 19.84 49.19 7.26
C ILE A 10 19.72 47.67 7.12
N LEU A 11 20.83 47.07 6.67
CA LEU A 11 21.14 45.65 6.82
C LEU A 11 21.07 45.28 8.31
N ILE A 12 19.95 44.71 8.76
CA ILE A 12 19.93 43.98 10.02
C ILE A 12 20.51 42.59 9.72
N LEU A 13 21.84 42.51 9.77
CA LEU A 13 22.54 41.26 9.96
C LEU A 13 22.17 40.72 11.34
N PHE A 14 21.10 39.93 11.43
CA PHE A 14 20.88 39.04 12.56
C PHE A 14 21.98 37.97 12.56
N SER A 15 23.14 38.33 13.10
CA SER A 15 24.16 37.37 13.50
C SER A 15 23.64 36.64 14.73
N CYS A 16 22.87 35.58 14.50
CA CYS A 16 22.74 34.53 15.49
C CYS A 16 24.12 33.89 15.67
N LYS A 17 24.79 34.15 16.79
CA LYS A 17 25.85 33.27 17.30
C LYS A 17 25.19 31.94 17.68
N GLY A 18 24.94 31.11 16.69
CA GLY A 18 24.70 29.68 16.89
C GLY A 18 25.96 29.09 17.51
N LYS A 19 25.82 28.46 18.68
CA LYS A 19 26.91 27.73 19.33
C LYS A 19 27.52 26.78 18.29
N LYS A 20 28.84 26.87 18.10
CA LYS A 20 29.60 25.90 17.30
C LYS A 20 29.27 24.51 17.87
N PRO A 21 28.80 23.54 17.06
CA PRO A 21 28.79 22.17 17.52
C PRO A 21 30.25 21.79 17.80
N ASN A 22 30.50 21.35 19.02
CA ASN A 22 31.74 20.72 19.41
C ASN A 22 31.91 19.49 18.52
N THR A 23 32.80 19.56 17.54
CA THR A 23 33.25 18.38 16.79
C THR A 23 34.03 17.49 17.75
N GLN A 24 33.31 16.71 18.54
CA GLN A 24 33.83 15.44 18.98
C GLN A 24 33.83 14.51 17.77
N PRO A 25 34.88 13.71 17.53
CA PRO A 25 34.81 12.68 16.52
C PRO A 25 33.70 11.72 16.95
N ILE A 26 32.53 11.83 16.32
CA ILE A 26 31.52 10.79 16.38
C ILE A 26 32.22 9.59 15.75
N ASN A 27 32.58 8.65 16.62
CA ASN A 27 33.13 7.38 16.23
C ASN A 27 32.16 6.76 15.22
N LEU A 28 32.51 6.84 13.94
CA LEU A 28 31.69 6.39 12.81
C LEU A 28 31.77 4.86 12.66
N GLU A 29 32.11 4.15 13.73
CA GLU A 29 32.07 2.70 13.88
C GLU A 29 30.94 2.30 14.83
N LYS A 30 29.71 2.56 14.41
CA LYS A 30 28.64 1.58 14.63
C LYS A 30 27.75 1.62 13.42
N LYS A 31 28.05 0.75 12.45
CA LYS A 31 27.12 0.38 11.40
C LYS A 31 25.88 -0.15 12.13
N ASN A 32 24.87 0.71 12.32
CA ASN A 32 23.66 0.39 13.05
C ASN A 32 23.00 -0.80 12.36
N LYS A 33 23.10 -1.97 12.98
CA LYS A 33 22.48 -3.20 12.50
C LYS A 33 20.97 -2.97 12.51
N VAL A 34 20.31 -3.34 11.42
CA VAL A 34 18.85 -3.42 11.40
C VAL A 34 18.46 -4.53 12.38
N GLU A 35 17.84 -4.15 13.50
CA GLU A 35 17.35 -5.09 14.52
C GLU A 35 15.85 -5.26 14.30
N ILE A 36 15.47 -6.39 13.73
CA ILE A 36 14.08 -6.79 13.54
C ILE A 36 13.73 -7.80 14.61
N THR A 37 12.61 -7.55 15.29
CA THR A 37 11.93 -8.57 16.09
C THR A 37 10.98 -9.30 15.15
N SER A 38 10.94 -10.64 15.21
CA SER A 38 9.99 -11.43 14.42
C SER A 38 8.59 -10.84 14.57
N PRO A 39 7.96 -10.32 13.50
CA PRO A 39 6.63 -9.74 13.57
C PRO A 39 5.62 -10.83 13.96
N GLU A 40 4.78 -10.62 14.96
CA GLU A 40 3.78 -11.61 15.42
C GLU A 40 2.79 -11.99 14.29
N SER A 41 2.58 -11.05 13.37
CA SER A 41 1.74 -11.21 12.19
C SER A 41 2.37 -12.06 11.07
N ALA A 42 3.70 -12.29 11.11
CA ALA A 42 4.41 -13.11 10.13
C ALA A 42 3.98 -14.60 10.20
N ASP A 43 3.59 -15.06 11.39
CA ASP A 43 3.11 -16.44 11.61
C ASP A 43 1.68 -16.67 11.11
N GLN A 44 0.99 -15.61 10.67
CA GLN A 44 -0.43 -15.62 10.30
C GLN A 44 -0.66 -15.31 8.82
N VAL A 45 0.39 -15.37 7.99
CA VAL A 45 0.28 -15.11 6.55
C VAL A 45 -0.70 -16.10 5.91
N ILE A 46 -1.70 -15.58 5.20
CA ILE A 46 -2.69 -16.41 4.51
C ILE A 46 -2.08 -16.90 3.20
N HIS A 47 -2.01 -18.22 3.04
CA HIS A 47 -1.60 -18.86 1.79
C HIS A 47 -2.83 -19.26 0.98
N LEU A 48 -2.82 -18.93 -0.32
CA LEU A 48 -3.83 -19.43 -1.26
C LEU A 48 -3.62 -20.93 -1.48
N THR A 49 -4.70 -21.71 -1.54
CA THR A 49 -4.59 -23.14 -1.84
C THR A 49 -4.17 -23.35 -3.30
N PRO A 50 -3.49 -24.45 -3.63
CA PRO A 50 -3.16 -24.78 -5.01
C PRO A 50 -4.38 -24.80 -5.94
N GLU A 51 -5.51 -25.31 -5.46
CA GLU A 51 -6.78 -25.35 -6.21
C GLU A 51 -7.29 -23.94 -6.50
N PHE A 52 -7.23 -23.04 -5.52
CA PHE A 52 -7.62 -21.64 -5.73
C PHE A 52 -6.74 -20.95 -6.77
N ILE A 53 -5.42 -21.20 -6.72
CA ILE A 53 -4.44 -20.63 -7.66
C ILE A 53 -4.76 -21.08 -9.09
N GLU A 54 -5.07 -22.36 -9.28
CA GLU A 54 -5.40 -22.94 -10.59
C GLU A 54 -6.75 -22.43 -11.10
N GLU A 55 -7.83 -22.55 -10.32
CA GLU A 55 -9.19 -22.14 -10.70
C GLU A 55 -9.27 -20.65 -11.10
N ASN A 56 -8.50 -19.81 -10.41
CA ASN A 56 -8.50 -18.36 -10.61
C ASN A 56 -7.37 -17.87 -11.52
N GLU A 57 -6.60 -18.79 -12.12
CA GLU A 57 -5.49 -18.49 -13.04
C GLU A 57 -4.45 -17.53 -12.43
N ILE A 58 -4.26 -17.60 -11.10
CA ILE A 58 -3.28 -16.76 -10.38
C ILE A 58 -1.85 -17.07 -10.85
N ASN A 59 -1.61 -18.30 -11.29
CA ASN A 59 -0.35 -18.72 -11.91
C ASN A 59 0.03 -17.90 -13.16
N LEU A 60 -0.96 -17.34 -13.87
CA LEU A 60 -0.72 -16.47 -15.03
C LEU A 60 -0.44 -15.01 -14.63
N TRP A 61 -0.71 -14.63 -13.38
CA TRP A 61 -0.45 -13.29 -12.86
C TRP A 61 0.96 -13.21 -12.26
N ALA A 62 1.97 -13.21 -13.14
CA ALA A 62 3.38 -13.39 -12.78
C ALA A 62 3.89 -12.47 -11.65
N ASP A 63 3.52 -11.18 -11.66
CA ASP A 63 4.00 -10.25 -10.61
C ASP A 63 3.29 -10.44 -9.27
N PHE A 64 2.05 -10.94 -9.28
CA PHE A 64 1.36 -11.28 -8.04
C PHE A 64 1.95 -12.55 -7.44
N LYS A 65 2.30 -13.54 -8.26
CA LYS A 65 3.04 -14.72 -7.79
C LYS A 65 4.36 -14.33 -7.11
N LYS A 66 5.16 -13.47 -7.74
CA LYS A 66 6.40 -12.94 -7.13
C LYS A 66 6.12 -12.22 -5.81
N LEU A 67 4.99 -11.51 -5.69
CA LEU A 67 4.58 -10.88 -4.44
C LEU A 67 4.31 -11.93 -3.36
N MET A 68 3.57 -13.00 -3.67
CA MET A 68 3.29 -14.08 -2.73
C MET A 68 4.59 -14.74 -2.24
N ASP A 69 5.45 -15.14 -3.18
CA ASP A 69 6.74 -15.78 -2.88
C ASP A 69 7.60 -14.86 -1.98
N ALA A 70 7.69 -13.56 -2.30
CA ALA A 70 8.45 -12.60 -1.50
C ALA A 70 7.86 -12.34 -0.10
N MET A 71 6.53 -12.39 0.05
CA MET A 71 5.88 -12.22 1.35
C MET A 71 6.13 -13.42 2.28
N GLU A 72 6.18 -14.63 1.72
CA GLU A 72 6.56 -15.85 2.43
C GLU A 72 8.05 -15.85 2.78
N ASP A 73 8.93 -15.43 1.87
CA ASP A 73 10.36 -15.32 2.17
C ASP A 73 10.60 -14.37 3.36
N ILE A 74 9.96 -13.19 3.38
CA ILE A 74 10.13 -12.20 4.45
C ILE A 74 9.65 -12.73 5.81
N SER A 75 8.61 -13.56 5.87
CA SER A 75 8.15 -14.13 7.15
C SER A 75 9.13 -15.14 7.74
N GLN A 76 9.99 -15.74 6.92
CA GLN A 76 10.93 -16.78 7.33
C GLN A 76 12.34 -16.26 7.65
N LEU A 77 12.58 -14.94 7.56
CA LEU A 77 13.95 -14.40 7.45
C LEU A 77 14.60 -13.89 8.74
N ASN A 78 15.93 -14.04 8.75
CA ASN A 78 16.85 -13.45 9.72
C ASN A 78 17.04 -11.94 9.44
N PRO A 79 17.03 -11.07 10.48
CA PRO A 79 17.22 -9.63 10.38
C PRO A 79 18.39 -9.12 9.51
N GLU A 80 19.45 -9.90 9.32
CA GLU A 80 20.63 -9.48 8.55
C GLU A 80 20.39 -9.31 7.04
N GLY A 81 19.39 -10.01 6.48
CA GLY A 81 19.08 -9.98 5.04
C GLY A 81 18.00 -8.99 4.63
N ILE A 82 17.22 -8.47 5.58
CA ILE A 82 15.93 -7.80 5.33
C ILE A 82 15.98 -6.69 4.28
N MET A 83 17.07 -5.91 4.24
CA MET A 83 17.18 -4.76 3.35
C MET A 83 17.15 -5.18 1.87
N THR A 84 17.84 -6.27 1.53
CA THR A 84 17.83 -6.83 0.17
C THR A 84 16.41 -7.25 -0.23
N TYR A 85 15.72 -7.97 0.66
CA TYR A 85 14.35 -8.42 0.43
C TYR A 85 13.38 -7.25 0.27
N LEU A 86 13.48 -6.21 1.09
CA LEU A 86 12.61 -5.04 0.97
C LEU A 86 12.85 -4.25 -0.32
N ILE A 87 14.09 -4.23 -0.84
CA ILE A 87 14.40 -3.63 -2.14
C ILE A 87 13.74 -4.44 -3.28
N GLU A 88 13.81 -5.77 -3.22
CA GLU A 88 13.19 -6.64 -4.21
C GLU A 88 11.66 -6.56 -4.16
N LEU A 89 11.07 -6.65 -2.96
CA LEU A 89 9.64 -6.50 -2.73
C LEU A 89 9.14 -5.14 -3.23
N TYR A 90 9.89 -4.07 -3.01
CA TYR A 90 9.57 -2.75 -3.56
C TYR A 90 9.49 -2.76 -5.09
N LYS A 91 10.47 -3.35 -5.78
CA LYS A 91 10.46 -3.48 -7.24
C LYS A 91 9.27 -4.32 -7.74
N ILE A 92 9.01 -5.45 -7.09
CA ILE A 92 7.86 -6.32 -7.40
C ILE A 92 6.55 -5.53 -7.28
N SER A 93 6.37 -4.77 -6.20
CA SER A 93 5.16 -3.97 -5.97
C SER A 93 4.92 -2.91 -7.06
N ILE A 94 5.99 -2.30 -7.58
CA ILE A 94 5.90 -1.33 -8.67
C ILE A 94 5.44 -2.02 -9.96
N ALA A 95 6.02 -3.18 -10.29
CA ALA A 95 5.64 -3.94 -11.47
C ALA A 95 4.17 -4.38 -11.39
N LEU A 96 3.76 -4.94 -10.25
CA LEU A 96 2.39 -5.39 -10.02
C LEU A 96 1.34 -4.30 -10.26
N VAL A 97 1.60 -3.07 -9.78
CA VAL A 97 0.65 -1.94 -9.94
C VAL A 97 0.66 -1.37 -11.35
N LYS A 98 1.78 -1.46 -12.08
CA LYS A 98 1.89 -0.93 -13.45
C LYS A 98 1.30 -1.87 -14.50
N ASN A 99 1.42 -3.16 -14.28
CA ASN A 99 1.00 -4.17 -15.23
C ASN A 99 -0.51 -4.42 -15.13
N PRO A 100 -1.17 -4.80 -16.25
CA PRO A 100 -2.60 -5.05 -16.26
C PRO A 100 -2.95 -6.22 -15.34
N PHE A 101 -4.05 -6.06 -14.61
CA PHE A 101 -4.58 -7.09 -13.72
C PHE A 101 -5.36 -8.10 -14.58
N PRO A 102 -5.32 -9.41 -14.24
CA PRO A 102 -6.14 -10.39 -14.93
C PRO A 102 -7.63 -10.04 -14.80
N GLN A 103 -8.44 -10.36 -15.81
CA GLN A 103 -9.83 -9.91 -15.90
C GLN A 103 -10.65 -10.25 -14.64
N LYS A 104 -10.46 -11.44 -14.05
CA LYS A 104 -11.13 -11.89 -12.82
C LYS A 104 -10.91 -10.95 -11.63
N PHE A 105 -9.74 -10.29 -11.56
CA PHE A 105 -9.32 -9.42 -10.45
C PHE A 105 -9.10 -7.96 -10.84
N ASN A 106 -9.34 -7.59 -12.10
CA ASN A 106 -9.28 -6.20 -12.57
C ASN A 106 -10.51 -5.40 -12.12
N LYS A 107 -10.70 -5.29 -10.81
CA LYS A 107 -11.81 -4.58 -10.16
C LYS A 107 -11.26 -3.65 -9.07
N LEU A 108 -11.94 -2.52 -8.89
CA LEU A 108 -11.55 -1.50 -7.90
C LEU A 108 -11.32 -2.05 -6.47
N PRO A 109 -12.11 -3.01 -5.96
CA PRO A 109 -11.87 -3.57 -4.63
C PRO A 109 -10.54 -4.32 -4.49
N ILE A 110 -9.99 -4.90 -5.56
CA ILE A 110 -8.67 -5.54 -5.52
C ILE A 110 -7.58 -4.50 -5.73
N TYR A 111 -7.73 -3.67 -6.75
CA TYR A 111 -6.73 -2.65 -7.08
C TYR A 111 -6.43 -1.72 -5.89
N SER A 112 -7.47 -1.25 -5.18
CA SER A 112 -7.30 -0.41 -3.99
C SER A 112 -6.50 -1.11 -2.88
N ARG A 113 -6.73 -2.41 -2.65
CA ARG A 113 -5.99 -3.19 -1.65
C ARG A 113 -4.54 -3.42 -2.06
N VAL A 114 -4.27 -3.72 -3.33
CA VAL A 114 -2.89 -3.80 -3.85
C VAL A 114 -2.14 -2.48 -3.63
N LYS A 115 -2.81 -1.32 -3.80
CA LYS A 115 -2.21 -0.01 -3.53
C LYS A 115 -1.91 0.22 -2.03
N VAL A 116 -2.75 -0.30 -1.13
CA VAL A 116 -2.47 -0.24 0.31
C VAL A 116 -1.26 -1.11 0.66
N VAL A 117 -1.20 -2.35 0.16
CA VAL A 117 -0.02 -3.23 0.31
C VAL A 117 1.24 -2.55 -0.20
N GLN A 118 1.21 -1.99 -1.42
CA GLN A 118 2.33 -1.21 -1.97
C GLN A 118 2.76 -0.06 -1.04
N THR A 119 1.81 0.62 -0.39
CA THR A 119 2.12 1.71 0.54
C THR A 119 2.89 1.19 1.76
N GLN A 120 2.50 0.03 2.31
CA GLN A 120 3.23 -0.56 3.44
C GLN A 120 4.63 -1.05 3.03
N ILE A 121 4.77 -1.60 1.82
CA ILE A 121 6.08 -1.97 1.25
C ILE A 121 6.99 -0.75 1.15
N ILE A 122 6.48 0.39 0.65
CA ILE A 122 7.22 1.65 0.57
C ILE A 122 7.68 2.12 1.95
N LYS A 123 6.81 2.03 2.97
CA LYS A 123 7.17 2.39 4.35
C LYS A 123 8.28 1.49 4.90
N CYS A 124 8.16 0.16 4.72
CA CYS A 124 9.18 -0.78 5.15
C CYS A 124 10.53 -0.46 4.52
N HIS A 125 10.57 -0.30 3.19
CA HIS A 125 11.77 0.07 2.46
C HIS A 125 12.36 1.39 2.97
N TYR A 126 11.53 2.41 3.17
CA TYR A 126 11.97 3.71 3.71
C TYR A 126 12.54 3.59 5.12
N TYR A 127 11.87 2.91 6.04
CA TYR A 127 12.32 2.78 7.43
C TYR A 127 13.59 1.94 7.55
N ALA A 128 13.72 0.86 6.76
CA ALA A 128 14.95 0.08 6.67
C ALA A 128 16.12 0.92 6.13
N SER A 129 15.90 1.68 5.05
CA SER A 129 16.91 2.58 4.46
C SER A 129 17.42 3.65 5.44
N ASN A 130 16.61 4.03 6.42
CA ASN A 130 16.90 5.08 7.38
C ASN A 130 17.24 4.54 8.79
N ASN A 131 17.44 3.23 8.95
CA ASN A 131 17.73 2.57 10.23
C ASN A 131 16.70 2.89 11.33
N GLN A 132 15.42 3.04 10.95
CA GLN A 132 14.32 3.34 11.88
C GLN A 132 13.67 2.04 12.38
N ASN A 133 14.43 1.22 13.11
CA ASN A 133 14.05 -0.16 13.47
C ASN A 133 12.66 -0.31 14.10
N GLN A 134 12.28 0.55 15.06
CA GLN A 134 10.95 0.47 15.68
C GLN A 134 9.82 0.72 14.66
N LYS A 135 9.99 1.72 13.78
CA LYS A 135 9.00 2.01 12.74
C LYS A 135 8.99 0.94 11.66
N LEU A 136 10.15 0.35 11.37
CA LEU A 136 10.26 -0.79 10.47
C LEU A 136 9.45 -1.98 10.99
N ASN A 137 9.61 -2.37 12.26
CA ASN A 137 8.85 -3.48 12.84
C ASN A 137 7.34 -3.22 12.77
N GLN A 138 6.90 -2.01 13.13
CA GLN A 138 5.49 -1.61 12.99
C GLN A 138 4.99 -1.66 11.54
N ALA A 139 5.82 -1.26 10.58
CA ALA A 139 5.46 -1.29 9.16
C ALA A 139 5.41 -2.72 8.61
N LEU A 140 6.30 -3.61 9.07
CA LEU A 140 6.27 -5.03 8.73
C LEU A 140 4.98 -5.68 9.25
N ASP A 141 4.58 -5.38 10.48
CA ASP A 141 3.29 -5.87 11.01
C ASP A 141 2.10 -5.40 10.17
N GLN A 142 2.09 -4.12 9.80
CA GLN A 142 1.05 -3.57 8.93
C GLN A 142 1.09 -4.18 7.53
N LEU A 143 2.28 -4.51 7.01
CA LEU A 143 2.43 -5.13 5.70
C LEU A 143 1.78 -6.50 5.66
N TYR A 144 2.04 -7.37 6.66
CA TYR A 144 1.41 -8.68 6.74
C TYR A 144 -0.11 -8.59 6.90
N SER A 145 -0.57 -7.69 7.77
CA SER A 145 -2.00 -7.46 7.99
C SER A 145 -2.72 -7.05 6.69
N GLU A 146 -2.18 -6.07 5.97
CA GLU A 146 -2.78 -5.60 4.72
C GLU A 146 -2.66 -6.61 3.57
N TYR A 147 -1.58 -7.40 3.55
CA TYR A 147 -1.44 -8.52 2.62
C TYR A 147 -2.53 -9.56 2.86
N ASN A 148 -2.77 -9.97 4.10
CA ASN A 148 -3.85 -10.90 4.45
C ASN A 148 -5.23 -10.36 4.04
N ILE A 149 -5.49 -9.07 4.26
CA ILE A 149 -6.73 -8.41 3.81
C ILE A 149 -6.89 -8.50 2.28
N LEU A 150 -5.80 -8.31 1.53
CA LEU A 150 -5.80 -8.47 0.08
C LEU A 150 -6.16 -9.91 -0.31
N ILE A 151 -5.51 -10.91 0.30
CA ILE A 151 -5.78 -12.33 0.02
C ILE A 151 -7.24 -12.69 0.33
N SER A 152 -7.75 -12.31 1.50
CA SER A 152 -9.16 -12.53 1.86
C SER A 152 -10.12 -11.85 0.88
N ARG A 153 -9.79 -10.64 0.39
CA ARG A 153 -10.64 -9.97 -0.59
C ARG A 153 -10.63 -10.69 -1.94
N MET A 154 -9.49 -11.24 -2.37
CA MET A 154 -9.41 -12.05 -3.58
C MET A 154 -10.25 -13.31 -3.48
N ILE A 155 -10.21 -13.99 -2.34
CA ILE A 155 -11.04 -15.19 -2.07
C ILE A 155 -12.52 -14.83 -2.14
N SER A 156 -12.98 -13.86 -1.34
CA SER A 156 -14.39 -13.43 -1.33
C SER A 156 -14.88 -12.95 -2.71
N MET A 157 -14.04 -12.27 -3.48
CA MET A 157 -14.40 -11.84 -4.84
C MET A 157 -14.56 -13.03 -5.80
N ALA A 158 -13.70 -14.05 -5.70
CA ALA A 158 -13.84 -15.25 -6.50
C ALA A 158 -15.14 -16.00 -6.17
N GLU A 159 -15.53 -16.05 -4.90
CA GLU A 159 -16.81 -16.61 -4.45
C GLU A 159 -18.01 -15.81 -4.94
N GLU A 160 -17.97 -14.48 -4.81
CA GLU A 160 -19.00 -13.56 -5.35
C GLU A 160 -19.21 -13.78 -6.86
N ASN A 161 -18.13 -14.02 -7.61
CA ASN A 161 -18.21 -14.28 -9.06
C ASN A 161 -18.81 -15.65 -9.41
N LYS A 162 -18.77 -16.63 -8.49
CA LYS A 162 -19.38 -17.96 -8.67
C LYS A 162 -20.89 -17.97 -8.40
N MET A 163 -21.41 -16.95 -7.71
CA MET A 163 -22.84 -16.85 -7.42
C MET A 163 -23.61 -16.30 -8.63
N PRO A 164 -24.64 -17.00 -9.14
CA PRO A 164 -25.52 -16.46 -10.16
C PRO A 164 -26.22 -15.20 -9.66
N LEU A 165 -26.25 -14.14 -10.48
CA LEU A 165 -27.05 -12.93 -10.22
C LEU A 165 -28.54 -13.24 -9.98
N ASP A 166 -29.02 -14.38 -10.49
CA ASP A 166 -30.41 -14.83 -10.41
C ASP A 166 -30.85 -15.29 -9.01
N THR A 167 -29.91 -15.44 -8.06
CA THR A 167 -30.23 -15.81 -6.66
C THR A 167 -30.54 -14.61 -5.75
N LEU A 168 -30.28 -13.38 -6.21
CA LEU A 168 -30.79 -12.17 -5.56
C LEU A 168 -32.21 -11.93 -6.06
N GLY A 169 -33.17 -12.62 -5.45
CA GLY A 169 -34.59 -12.34 -5.55
C GLY A 169 -34.92 -10.95 -5.02
N ILE A 170 -34.49 -9.92 -5.74
CA ILE A 170 -35.01 -8.58 -5.60
C ILE A 170 -36.31 -8.59 -6.38
N ASP A 171 -37.40 -8.92 -5.69
CA ASP A 171 -38.72 -8.43 -6.06
C ASP A 171 -38.62 -6.90 -6.06
N LEU A 172 -38.25 -6.34 -7.21
CA LEU A 172 -38.33 -4.91 -7.45
C LEU A 172 -39.81 -4.59 -7.33
N PRO A 173 -40.28 -3.78 -6.36
CA PRO A 173 -41.68 -3.39 -6.32
C PRO A 173 -41.96 -2.68 -7.63
N PHE A 174 -42.84 -3.29 -8.43
CA PHE A 174 -43.36 -2.72 -9.65
C PHE A 174 -44.12 -1.45 -9.26
N PHE A 175 -43.46 -0.30 -9.33
CA PHE A 175 -44.15 0.98 -9.24
C PHE A 175 -45.03 1.09 -10.48
N GLN A 176 -46.31 0.74 -10.32
CA GLN A 176 -47.33 1.14 -11.29
C GLN A 176 -47.33 2.67 -11.32
N ASP A 177 -46.78 3.24 -12.38
CA ASP A 177 -47.03 4.62 -12.76
C ASP A 177 -48.54 4.77 -12.95
N SER A 178 -49.22 5.24 -11.90
CA SER A 178 -50.61 5.64 -12.01
C SER A 178 -50.63 6.81 -12.99
N LYS A 179 -51.14 6.56 -14.21
CA LYS A 179 -51.44 7.61 -15.19
C LYS A 179 -52.31 8.67 -14.53
N MET A 180 -51.72 9.78 -14.14
CA MET A 180 -52.47 11.00 -13.85
C MET A 180 -52.87 11.59 -15.20
N ASN A 181 -54.12 11.37 -15.60
CA ASN A 181 -54.69 12.07 -16.75
C ASN A 181 -54.77 13.57 -16.42
N PRO A 182 -54.22 14.47 -17.25
CA PRO A 182 -54.45 15.89 -17.06
C PRO A 182 -55.92 16.18 -17.38
N ALA A 183 -56.66 16.68 -16.38
CA ALA A 183 -57.98 17.24 -16.58
C ALA A 183 -57.84 18.54 -17.40
N LEU A 184 -58.10 18.43 -18.70
CA LEU A 184 -58.46 19.56 -19.54
C LEU A 184 -59.78 20.16 -19.03
N SER A 185 -59.70 21.18 -18.17
CA SER A 185 -60.84 22.04 -17.87
C SER A 185 -60.81 23.24 -18.81
N LYS A 186 -61.67 23.19 -19.83
CA LYS A 186 -62.07 24.36 -20.61
C LYS A 186 -62.94 25.27 -19.74
N LYS A 187 -62.55 26.53 -19.58
CA LYS A 187 -63.42 27.71 -19.71
C LYS A 187 -62.60 28.98 -19.78
#